data_AF-A0A6H9YTA0-F1
#
_entry.id   AF-A0A6H9YTA0-F1
#
_cell.length_a   1.000
_cell.length_b   1.000
_cell.length_c   1.000
_cell.angle_alpha   90.00
_cell.angle_beta   90.00
_cell.angle_gamma   90.00
#
_symmetry.space_group_name_H-M   'P 1'
#
loop_
_entity.id
_entity.type
_entity.pdbx_description
1 polymer ?
#
loop_
_entity_poly.entity_id
_entity_poly.type
_entity_poly.pdbx_seq_one_letter_code
_entity_poly.pdbx_strand_id
1 'polypeptide(L)' 'MSGVAGRGSRQVTLLAAVEMVRAAYEEALIMHGMLPSTVALIHTYADANLAALEEAPDGSCVSDAFGDGVHH' A
#
# COMPACT_ATOMS: atom_id res chain seq x y z
N MET A 1 5.73 -28.60 -15.67
CA MET A 1 5.79 -27.93 -14.35
C MET A 1 6.86 -26.83 -14.42
N SER A 2 6.51 -25.60 -14.87
CA SER A 2 7.50 -24.54 -15.13
C SER A 2 6.92 -23.12 -14.90
N GLY A 3 6.40 -22.84 -13.71
CA GLY A 3 5.74 -21.55 -13.40
C GLY A 3 5.89 -21.04 -11.96
N VAL A 4 6.76 -21.66 -11.16
CA VAL A 4 6.97 -21.28 -9.75
C VAL A 4 8.23 -20.42 -9.56
N ALA A 5 9.31 -20.70 -10.31
CA ALA A 5 10.58 -19.98 -10.19
C ALA A 5 10.48 -18.48 -10.53
N GLY A 6 9.68 -18.09 -11.52
CA GLY A 6 9.50 -16.67 -11.91
C GLY A 6 8.67 -15.83 -10.92
N ARG A 7 7.82 -16.47 -10.10
CA ARG A 7 7.01 -15.77 -9.09
C ARG A 7 7.84 -15.41 -7.85
N GLY A 8 8.72 -16.31 -7.42
CA GLY A 8 9.63 -16.05 -6.29
C GLY A 8 10.56 -14.85 -6.55
N SER A 9 11.20 -14.81 -7.72
CA SER A 9 12.09 -13.69 -8.09
C SER A 9 11.35 -12.36 -8.17
N ARG A 10 10.14 -12.33 -8.76
CA ARG A 10 9.31 -11.12 -8.84
C ARG A 10 8.84 -10.63 -7.47
N GLN A 11 8.45 -11.53 -6.58
CA GLN A 11 8.07 -11.18 -5.21
C GLN A 11 9.23 -10.55 -4.45
N VAL A 12 10.43 -11.14 -4.56
CA VAL A 12 11.64 -10.61 -3.92
C VAL A 12 11.98 -9.21 -4.45
N THR A 13 11.86 -8.99 -5.76
CA THR A 13 12.07 -7.65 -6.35
C THR A 13 11.04 -6.64 -5.85
N LEU A 14 9.77 -7.03 -5.70
CA LEU A 14 8.72 -6.14 -5.20
C LEU A 14 8.95 -5.76 -3.74
N LEU A 15 9.34 -6.73 -2.89
CA LEU A 15 9.67 -6.45 -1.48
C LEU A 15 10.86 -5.49 -1.37
N ALA A 16 11.92 -5.71 -2.17
CA ALA A 16 13.05 -4.79 -2.19
C ALA A 16 12.67 -3.37 -2.65
N ALA A 17 11.77 -3.25 -3.63
CA ALA A 17 11.26 -1.96 -4.07
C ALA A 17 10.43 -1.26 -2.99
N VAL A 18 9.60 -2.00 -2.24
CA VAL A 18 8.84 -1.46 -1.12
C VAL A 18 9.76 -0.94 -0.03
N GLU A 19 10.80 -1.69 0.35
CA GLU A 19 11.77 -1.25 1.35
C GLU A 19 12.53 0.02 0.91
N MET A 20 12.93 0.11 -0.37
CA MET A 20 13.57 1.31 -0.90
C MET A 20 12.65 2.54 -0.86
N VAL A 21 11.38 2.38 -1.27
CA VAL A 21 10.40 3.47 -1.24
C VAL A 21 10.11 3.90 0.19
N ARG A 22 10.00 2.95 1.11
CA ARG A 22 9.80 3.21 2.53
C ARG A 22 10.95 4.05 3.11
N ALA A 23 12.19 3.64 2.87
CA ALA A 23 13.37 4.36 3.37
C ALA A 23 13.46 5.80 2.81
N ALA A 24 13.21 5.97 1.50
CA ALA A 24 13.21 7.30 0.87
C ALA A 24 12.09 8.20 1.41
N TYR A 25 10.92 7.62 1.70
CA TYR A 25 9.80 8.35 2.30
C TYR A 25 10.13 8.78 3.74
N GLU A 26 10.68 7.89 4.57
CA GLU A 26 11.15 8.20 5.92
C GLU A 26 12.17 9.35 5.91
N GLU A 27 13.16 9.29 5.02
CA GLU A 27 14.17 10.34 4.86
C GLU A 27 13.53 11.69 4.50
N ALA A 28 12.58 11.70 3.57
CA ALA A 28 11.85 12.91 3.18
C ALA A 28 11.07 13.51 4.37
N LEU A 29 10.36 12.69 5.15
CA LEU A 29 9.59 13.16 6.31
C LEU A 29 10.49 13.80 7.37
N ILE A 30 11.66 13.20 7.62
CA ILE A 30 12.66 13.73 8.55
C ILE A 30 13.22 15.06 8.02
N MET A 31 13.59 15.12 6.73
CA MET A 31 14.07 16.36 6.10
C MET A 31 13.05 17.49 6.16
N HIS A 32 11.75 17.17 6.10
CA HIS A 32 10.66 18.13 6.25
C HIS A 32 10.29 18.45 7.70
N GLY A 33 11.07 17.98 8.68
CA GLY A 33 10.96 18.38 10.08
C GLY A 33 9.95 17.58 10.89
N MET A 34 9.47 16.44 10.38
CA MET A 34 8.66 15.55 11.22
C MET A 34 9.51 14.85 12.27
N LEU A 35 8.95 14.77 13.47
CA LEU A 35 9.57 14.08 14.58
C LEU A 35 9.63 12.57 14.27
N PRO A 36 10.70 11.86 14.69
CA PRO A 36 10.79 10.41 14.52
C PRO A 36 9.60 9.64 15.10
N SER A 37 9.01 10.14 16.20
CA SER A 37 7.79 9.58 16.80
C SER A 37 6.57 9.69 15.88
N THR A 38 6.44 10.80 15.13
CA THR A 38 5.38 10.99 14.14
C THR A 38 5.59 10.08 12.94
N VAL A 39 6.83 9.94 12.46
CA VAL A 39 7.17 9.00 11.39
C VAL A 39 6.82 7.57 11.79
N ALA A 40 7.21 7.15 13.01
CA ALA A 40 6.88 5.84 13.54
C ALA A 40 5.35 5.59 13.61
N LEU A 41 4.56 6.59 14.03
CA LEU A 41 3.11 6.50 14.02
C LEU A 41 2.56 6.29 12.61
N ILE A 42 3.05 7.04 11.62
CA ILE A 42 2.64 6.86 10.22
C ILE A 42 2.91 5.43 9.74
N HIS A 43 4.04 4.83 10.10
CA HIS A 43 4.32 3.43 9.77
C HIS A 43 3.33 2.47 10.41
N THR A 44 2.97 2.66 11.69
CA THR A 44 1.99 1.77 12.34
C THR A 44 0.63 1.79 11.64
N TYR A 45 0.18 2.95 11.14
CA TYR A 45 -1.04 3.04 10.34
C TYR A 45 -0.88 2.44 8.94
N ALA A 46 0.27 2.64 8.30
CA ALA A 46 0.53 2.08 6.99
C ALA A 46 0.51 0.54 7.03
N ASP A 47 1.17 -0.07 8.02
CA ASP A 47 1.20 -1.52 8.20
C ASP A 47 -0.21 -2.08 8.49
N ALA A 48 -1.00 -1.41 9.34
CA ALA A 48 -2.38 -1.80 9.62
C ALA A 48 -3.28 -1.68 8.39
N ASN A 49 -3.12 -0.62 7.59
CA ASN A 49 -3.89 -0.42 6.37
C ASN A 49 -3.55 -1.47 5.31
N LEU A 50 -2.27 -1.82 5.16
CA LEU A 50 -1.83 -2.86 4.23
C LEU A 50 -2.37 -4.24 4.63
N ALA A 51 -2.31 -4.59 5.91
CA ALA A 51 -2.89 -5.83 6.42
C ALA A 51 -4.41 -5.90 6.16
N ALA A 52 -5.14 -4.79 6.37
CA ALA A 52 -6.57 -4.73 6.09
C ALA A 52 -6.91 -4.90 4.60
N LEU A 53 -6.03 -4.45 3.69
CA LEU A 53 -6.19 -4.65 2.25
C LEU A 53 -5.88 -6.08 1.80
N GLU A 54 -4.98 -6.78 2.48
CA GLU A 54 -4.70 -8.21 2.23
C GLU A 54 -5.83 -9.11 2.72
N GLU A 55 -6.53 -8.70 3.78
CA GLU A 55 -7.69 -9.42 4.33
C GLU A 55 -8.99 -9.15 3.55
N ALA A 56 -9.04 -8.06 2.77
CA ALA A 56 -10.20 -7.74 1.95
C ALA A 56 -10.30 -8.72 0.76
N PRO A 57 -11.35 -9.57 0.68
CA PRO A 57 -11.50 -10.50 -0.42
C PRO A 57 -11.69 -9.73 -1.74
N ASP A 58 -10.90 -10.11 -2.73
CA ASP A 58 -10.77 -9.48 -4.04
C ASP A 58 -12.15 -9.20 -4.67
N GLY A 59 -12.56 -7.93 -4.71
CA GLY A 59 -13.57 -7.42 -5.63
C GLY A 59 -15.06 -7.62 -5.27
N SER A 60 -15.57 -6.83 -4.31
CA SER A 60 -16.96 -6.37 -4.43
C SER A 60 -16.96 -4.91 -4.91
N CYS A 61 -17.57 -4.75 -6.09
CA CYS A 61 -17.86 -3.53 -6.81
C CYS A 61 -18.14 -2.31 -5.91
N VAL A 62 -17.29 -1.29 -6.01
CA VAL A 62 -17.72 0.10 -5.76
C VAL A 62 -18.02 0.76 -7.10
N SER A 63 -18.93 0.16 -7.89
CA SER A 63 -19.72 0.91 -8.86
C SER A 63 -21.14 0.92 -8.31
N ASP A 64 -21.59 2.11 -7.91
CA ASP A 64 -23.00 2.55 -7.75
C ASP A 64 -23.15 3.41 -6.49
N ALA A 65 -22.48 4.58 -6.49
CA ALA A 65 -22.84 5.67 -5.57
C ALA A 65 -22.77 7.06 -6.22
N PHE A 66 -22.58 7.14 -7.55
CA PHE A 66 -22.68 8.39 -8.29
C PHE A 66 -23.64 8.23 -9.47
N GLY A 67 -24.88 8.65 -9.23
CA GLY A 67 -25.72 9.25 -10.27
C GLY A 67 -26.82 8.38 -10.86
N ASP A 68 -27.84 8.02 -10.06
CA ASP A 68 -29.20 8.01 -10.61
C ASP A 68 -29.98 9.15 -9.96
N GLY A 69 -30.17 10.20 -10.74
CA GLY A 69 -30.73 11.46 -10.30
C GLY A 69 -31.08 12.32 -11.50
N VAL A 70 -32.36 12.22 -11.89
CA VAL A 70 -33.13 13.10 -12.78
C VAL A 70 -33.15 12.70 -14.25
N HIS A 71 -34.13 11.86 -14.60
CA HIS A 71 -34.79 11.93 -15.90
C HIS A 71 -35.96 12.94 -15.82
N HIS A 72 -35.96 13.83 -16.82
CA HIS A 72 -36.94 14.88 -17.10
C HIS A 72 -38.37 14.38 -17.35
#